data_AF-A0A1V0I1W4-F1
#
_entry.id   AF-A0A1V0I1W4-F1
#
_cell.length_a   1.000
_cell.length_b   1.000
_cell.length_c   1.000
_cell.angle_alpha   90.00
_cell.angle_beta   90.00
_cell.angle_gamma   90.00
#
_symmetry.space_group_name_H-M   'P 1'
#
loop_
_entity.id
_entity.type
_entity.pdbx_description
1 polymer ?
#
loop_
_entity_poly.entity_id
_entity_poly.type
_entity_poly.pdbx_seq_one_letter_code
_entity_poly.pdbx_strand_id
1 'polypeptide(L)'
;MKRKILIAVALIVTVVALLLAAFSVWRMKMLLPEGEVTLAGHEGGMVCSSDAYNAFVPLMSQAGEMGLSQMPFEGTAAEQRAILDRYAALGLTGPETVVTSVNLDDGQVYANTCAAERCTMAEMAAAEAMCWQDTRNCTYLAIRFRGQDHCVLAPAKDAP
;
A
#
# COMPACT_ATOMS: atom_id res chain seq x y z
N MET A 1 24.97 -43.88 -24.09
CA MET A 1 24.72 -43.64 -22.65
C MET A 1 24.76 -42.15 -22.27
N LYS A 2 25.86 -41.41 -22.54
CA LYS A 2 26.04 -40.00 -22.10
C LYS A 2 24.88 -39.06 -22.48
N ARG A 3 24.32 -39.17 -23.69
CA ARG A 3 23.21 -38.32 -24.18
C ARG A 3 21.88 -38.55 -23.42
N LYS A 4 21.59 -39.78 -23.01
CA LYS A 4 20.39 -40.10 -22.20
C LYS A 4 20.51 -39.58 -20.76
N ILE A 5 21.73 -39.63 -20.20
CA ILE A 5 22.02 -39.08 -18.87
C ILE A 5 21.91 -37.56 -18.89
N LEU A 6 22.45 -36.88 -19.92
CA LEU A 6 22.32 -35.43 -20.08
C LEU A 6 20.86 -34.97 -20.20
N ILE A 7 20.03 -35.69 -20.96
CA ILE A 7 18.60 -35.39 -21.09
C ILE A 7 17.87 -35.58 -19.75
N ALA A 8 18.17 -36.66 -19.02
CA ALA A 8 17.57 -36.91 -17.71
C ALA A 8 17.94 -35.83 -16.68
N VAL A 9 19.21 -35.42 -16.65
CA VAL A 9 19.68 -34.33 -15.76
C VAL A 9 19.02 -33.00 -16.13
N ALA A 10 18.93 -32.67 -17.42
CA ALA A 10 18.25 -31.45 -17.86
C ALA A 10 16.77 -31.43 -17.44
N LEU A 11 16.05 -32.55 -17.60
CA LEU A 11 14.67 -32.71 -17.16
C LEU A 11 14.51 -32.50 -15.65
N ILE A 12 15.39 -33.10 -14.84
CA ILE A 12 15.37 -32.95 -13.38
C ILE A 12 15.58 -31.48 -13.01
N VAL A 13 16.55 -30.80 -13.61
CA VAL A 13 16.81 -29.38 -13.34
C VAL A 13 15.61 -28.50 -13.72
N THR A 14 14.98 -28.74 -14.88
CA THR A 14 13.78 -27.99 -15.28
C THR A 14 12.61 -28.21 -14.31
N VAL A 15 12.38 -29.45 -13.87
CA VAL A 15 11.32 -29.75 -12.90
C VAL A 15 11.58 -29.07 -11.56
N VAL A 16 12.83 -29.13 -11.06
CA VAL A 16 13.20 -28.44 -9.81
C VAL A 16 13.02 -26.93 -9.93
N ALA A 17 13.43 -26.32 -11.05
CA ALA A 17 13.24 -24.89 -11.27
C ALA A 17 11.75 -24.49 -11.30
N LEU A 18 10.90 -25.29 -11.94
CA LEU A 18 9.44 -25.07 -11.96
C LEU A 18 8.82 -25.20 -10.56
N LEU A 19 9.24 -26.19 -9.77
CA LEU A 19 8.78 -26.36 -8.39
C LEU A 19 9.18 -25.19 -7.49
N LEU A 20 10.41 -24.68 -7.64
CA LEU A 20 10.87 -23.49 -6.91
C LEU A 20 10.08 -22.24 -7.32
N ALA A 21 9.82 -22.05 -8.61
CA ALA A 21 9.00 -20.96 -9.09
C ALA A 21 7.57 -21.03 -8.51
N ALA A 22 6.93 -22.21 -8.57
CA ALA A 22 5.60 -22.43 -8.00
C ALA A 22 5.57 -22.17 -6.48
N PHE A 23 6.58 -22.66 -5.75
CA PHE A 23 6.70 -22.42 -4.30
C PHE A 23 6.86 -20.94 -3.96
N SER A 24 7.66 -20.20 -4.75
CA SER A 24 7.84 -18.76 -4.55
C SER A 24 6.54 -17.97 -4.76
N VAL A 25 5.75 -18.32 -5.78
CA VAL A 25 4.44 -17.71 -6.05
C VAL A 25 3.45 -18.05 -4.94
N TRP A 26 3.40 -19.31 -4.51
CA TRP A 26 2.54 -19.74 -3.40
C TRP A 26 2.87 -19.00 -2.10
N ARG A 27 4.17 -18.86 -1.79
CA ARG A 27 4.63 -18.14 -0.60
C ARG A 27 4.28 -16.65 -0.64
N MET A 28 4.39 -16.01 -1.81
CA MET A 28 3.97 -14.61 -1.96
C MET A 28 2.47 -14.44 -1.72
N LYS A 29 1.63 -15.34 -2.24
CA LYS A 29 0.18 -15.31 -1.98
C LYS A 29 -0.15 -15.48 -0.49
N MET A 30 0.52 -16.37 0.21
CA MET A 30 0.33 -16.58 1.65
C MET A 30 0.78 -15.41 2.53
N LEU A 31 1.65 -14.53 2.03
CA LEU A 31 2.21 -13.41 2.79
C LEU A 31 1.48 -12.08 2.54
N LEU A 32 0.70 -11.99 1.46
CA LEU A 32 -0.07 -10.80 1.17
C LEU A 32 -1.33 -10.81 2.05
N PRO A 33 -1.64 -9.71 2.76
CA PRO A 33 -2.88 -9.60 3.51
C PRO A 33 -4.06 -9.71 2.53
N GLU A 34 -4.88 -10.75 2.72
CA GLU A 34 -6.08 -10.99 1.91
C GLU A 34 -7.20 -10.03 2.35
N GLY A 35 -8.05 -9.63 1.40
CA GLY A 35 -9.21 -8.77 1.65
C GLY A 35 -9.10 -7.38 1.02
N GLU A 36 -10.22 -6.66 1.06
CA GLU A 36 -10.34 -5.32 0.49
C GLU A 36 -11.25 -4.45 1.36
N VAL A 37 -10.79 -3.23 1.69
CA VAL A 37 -11.63 -2.20 2.28
C VAL A 37 -11.64 -0.99 1.37
N THR A 38 -12.82 -0.68 0.84
CA THR A 38 -13.05 0.44 -0.07
C THR A 38 -13.49 1.70 0.67
N LEU A 39 -13.28 2.87 0.10
CA LEU A 39 -14.02 4.07 0.45
C LEU A 39 -15.15 4.24 -0.57
N ALA A 40 -16.40 4.15 -0.13
CA ALA A 40 -17.55 4.38 -1.00
C ALA A 40 -17.95 5.86 -0.96
N GLY A 41 -18.05 6.52 -2.12
CA GLY A 41 -18.72 7.83 -2.23
C GLY A 41 -17.85 9.05 -2.56
N HIS A 42 -16.53 8.92 -2.71
CA HIS A 42 -15.67 9.99 -3.26
C HIS A 42 -15.37 9.70 -4.73
N GLU A 43 -15.37 10.71 -5.61
CA GLU A 43 -15.01 10.50 -7.03
C GLU A 43 -13.59 9.90 -7.10
N GLY A 44 -13.49 8.65 -7.56
CA GLY A 44 -12.24 7.90 -7.62
C GLY A 44 -12.01 6.85 -6.53
N GLY A 45 -12.92 6.72 -5.55
CA GLY A 45 -13.02 5.62 -4.56
C GLY A 45 -11.71 4.93 -4.18
N MET A 46 -11.09 5.35 -3.07
CA MET A 46 -9.84 4.74 -2.59
C MET A 46 -10.07 3.27 -2.17
N VAL A 47 -9.20 2.37 -2.62
CA VAL A 47 -9.24 0.95 -2.28
C VAL A 47 -7.99 0.56 -1.48
N CYS A 48 -8.18 0.03 -0.28
CA CYS A 48 -7.13 -0.60 0.51
C CYS A 48 -7.11 -2.10 0.24
N SER A 49 -6.24 -2.52 -0.66
CA SER A 49 -5.90 -3.92 -0.92
C SER A 49 -4.45 -4.02 -1.37
N SER A 50 -3.85 -5.20 -1.30
CA SER A 50 -2.50 -5.39 -1.84
C SER A 50 -2.44 -5.18 -3.36
N ASP A 51 -3.50 -5.52 -4.10
CA ASP A 51 -3.55 -5.30 -5.55
C ASP A 51 -3.60 -3.81 -5.90
N ALA A 52 -4.41 -3.02 -5.18
CA ALA A 52 -4.46 -1.57 -5.37
C ALA A 52 -3.12 -0.90 -5.03
N TYR A 53 -2.47 -1.31 -3.94
CA TYR A 53 -1.13 -0.84 -3.59
C TYR A 53 -0.09 -1.21 -4.66
N ASN A 54 -0.08 -2.46 -5.14
CA ASN A 54 0.86 -2.92 -6.16
C ASN A 54 0.66 -2.19 -7.50
N ALA A 55 -0.57 -1.81 -7.83
CA ALA A 55 -0.85 -0.97 -8.99
C ALA A 55 -0.26 0.45 -8.86
N PHE A 56 -0.14 0.96 -7.63
CA PHE A 56 0.46 2.27 -7.34
C PHE A 56 2.00 2.24 -7.27
N VAL A 57 2.64 1.13 -6.86
CA VAL A 57 4.10 0.99 -6.77
C VAL A 57 4.88 1.59 -7.97
N PRO A 58 4.54 1.33 -9.25
CA PRO A 58 5.27 1.92 -10.38
C PRO A 58 5.14 3.44 -10.51
N LEU A 59 4.13 4.06 -9.88
CA LEU A 59 3.88 5.50 -9.88
C LEU A 59 4.55 6.21 -8.70
N MET A 60 4.92 5.47 -7.65
CA MET A 60 5.39 6.01 -6.38
C MET A 60 6.62 6.93 -6.51
N SER A 61 7.55 6.60 -7.40
CA SER A 61 8.75 7.42 -7.66
C SER A 61 8.46 8.71 -8.43
N GLN A 62 7.28 8.80 -9.07
CA GLN A 62 6.79 10.03 -9.70
C GLN A 62 6.09 10.92 -8.67
N ALA A 63 5.40 10.31 -7.69
CA ALA A 63 4.73 11.03 -6.62
C ALA A 63 5.70 11.62 -5.58
N GLY A 64 6.84 10.98 -5.32
CA GLY A 64 7.81 11.46 -4.35
C GLY A 64 9.25 11.02 -4.55
N GLU A 65 10.17 11.63 -3.81
CA GLU A 65 11.57 11.19 -3.70
C GLU A 65 11.74 9.96 -2.79
N MET A 66 10.75 9.69 -1.93
CA MET A 66 10.68 8.55 -1.03
C MET A 66 9.48 7.67 -1.38
N GLY A 67 9.64 6.35 -1.27
CA GLY A 67 8.53 5.41 -1.39
C GLY A 67 7.81 5.18 -0.06
N LEU A 68 6.53 4.84 -0.13
CA LEU A 68 5.71 4.45 1.02
C LEU A 68 5.46 2.95 0.97
N SER A 69 5.92 2.20 1.97
CA SER A 69 5.61 0.78 2.09
C SER A 69 4.15 0.56 2.47
N GLN A 70 3.56 -0.56 2.03
CA GLN A 70 2.25 -0.98 2.55
C GLN A 70 2.40 -1.36 4.02
N MET A 71 1.83 -0.55 4.91
CA MET A 71 1.96 -0.74 6.36
C MET A 71 0.89 -1.71 6.87
N PRO A 72 1.23 -2.68 7.73
CA PRO A 72 0.26 -3.60 8.28
C PRO A 72 -0.78 -2.84 9.11
N PHE A 73 -2.05 -3.25 9.01
CA PHE A 73 -3.14 -2.75 9.83
C PHE A 73 -3.66 -3.91 10.69
N GLU A 74 -3.69 -3.72 12.01
CA GLU A 74 -4.10 -4.78 12.95
C GLU A 74 -5.56 -4.68 13.41
N GLY A 75 -6.27 -3.62 13.02
CA GLY A 75 -7.67 -3.42 13.36
C GLY A 75 -8.63 -4.21 12.47
N THR A 76 -9.92 -4.06 12.77
CA THR A 76 -11.07 -4.61 12.06
C THR A 76 -11.41 -3.83 10.79
N ALA A 77 -12.15 -4.44 9.86
CA ALA A 77 -12.63 -3.78 8.66
C ALA A 77 -13.52 -2.55 8.97
N ALA A 78 -14.25 -2.57 10.08
CA ALA A 78 -15.05 -1.45 10.55
C ALA A 78 -14.18 -0.27 11.04
N GLU A 79 -13.11 -0.56 11.78
CA GLU A 79 -12.14 0.46 12.21
C GLU A 79 -11.40 1.05 11.02
N GLN A 80 -10.98 0.21 10.07
CA GLN A 80 -10.36 0.69 8.84
C GLN A 80 -11.32 1.59 8.06
N ARG A 81 -12.58 1.19 7.89
CA ARG A 81 -13.60 2.00 7.23
C ARG A 81 -13.77 3.36 7.91
N ALA A 82 -13.83 3.40 9.23
CA ALA A 82 -13.94 4.65 9.97
C ALA A 82 -12.74 5.59 9.75
N ILE A 83 -11.52 5.04 9.61
CA ILE A 83 -10.33 5.82 9.21
C ILE A 83 -10.49 6.36 7.80
N LEU A 84 -10.96 5.54 6.85
CA LEU A 84 -11.16 5.98 5.47
C LEU A 84 -12.22 7.09 5.40
N ASP A 85 -13.32 6.97 6.15
CA ASP A 85 -14.36 7.99 6.21
C ASP A 85 -13.82 9.34 6.75
N ARG A 86 -12.90 9.30 7.73
CA ARG A 86 -12.22 10.51 8.22
C ARG A 86 -11.27 11.12 7.19
N TYR A 87 -10.58 10.29 6.42
CA TYR A 87 -9.81 10.76 5.28
C TYR A 87 -10.70 11.44 4.23
N ALA A 88 -11.84 10.84 3.90
CA ALA A 88 -12.79 11.41 2.95
C ALA A 88 -13.34 12.77 3.44
N ALA A 89 -13.54 12.91 4.75
CA ALA A 89 -13.99 14.16 5.36
C ALA A 89 -12.96 15.31 5.25
N LEU A 90 -11.69 15.03 4.90
CA LEU A 90 -10.72 16.07 4.57
C LEU A 90 -11.08 16.82 3.27
N GLY A 91 -11.94 16.25 2.42
CA GLY A 91 -12.40 16.90 1.19
C GLY A 91 -11.26 17.24 0.23
N LEU A 92 -10.21 16.40 0.19
CA LEU A 92 -9.09 16.60 -0.71
C LEU A 92 -9.57 16.54 -2.16
N THR A 93 -9.30 17.60 -2.91
CA THR A 93 -9.65 17.75 -4.32
C THR A 93 -8.45 18.30 -5.08
N GLY A 94 -8.52 18.28 -6.41
CA GLY A 94 -7.45 18.82 -7.26
C GLY A 94 -6.35 17.82 -7.59
N PRO A 95 -5.39 18.22 -8.44
CA PRO A 95 -4.30 17.38 -8.93
C PRO A 95 -3.09 17.32 -7.98
N GLU A 96 -3.07 18.11 -6.92
CA GLU A 96 -1.95 18.23 -5.99
C GLU A 96 -1.63 16.88 -5.33
N THR A 97 -0.35 16.66 -5.09
CA THR A 97 0.09 15.48 -4.35
C THR A 97 -0.05 15.73 -2.87
N VAL A 98 -0.82 14.88 -2.19
CA VAL A 98 -1.09 14.99 -0.76
C VAL A 98 -0.73 13.68 -0.10
N VAL A 99 0.19 13.72 0.87
CA VAL A 99 0.55 12.57 1.68
C VAL A 99 -0.22 12.63 2.98
N THR A 100 -0.78 11.49 3.42
CA THR A 100 -1.55 11.41 4.65
C THR A 100 -1.07 10.31 5.56
N SER A 101 -1.14 10.58 6.86
CA SER A 101 -0.84 9.65 7.94
C SER A 101 -2.01 9.62 8.91
N VAL A 102 -2.13 8.56 9.68
CA VAL A 102 -3.21 8.37 10.65
C VAL A 102 -2.62 7.95 11.99
N ASN A 103 -3.20 8.46 13.07
CA ASN A 103 -3.07 7.86 14.40
C ASN A 103 -4.07 6.70 14.52
N LEU A 104 -3.56 5.49 14.71
CA LEU A 104 -4.37 4.28 14.81
C LEU A 104 -5.20 4.22 16.11
N ASP A 105 -4.83 4.98 17.15
CA ASP A 105 -5.53 4.93 18.44
C ASP A 105 -6.88 5.68 18.40
N ASP A 106 -6.98 6.80 17.67
CA ASP A 106 -8.16 7.66 17.63
C ASP A 106 -8.69 7.95 16.20
N GLY A 107 -7.98 7.48 15.18
CA GLY A 107 -8.30 7.68 13.77
C GLY A 107 -8.04 9.09 13.26
N GLN A 108 -7.33 9.95 13.99
CA GLN A 108 -7.00 11.30 13.53
C GLN A 108 -6.09 11.23 12.29
N VAL A 109 -6.48 11.94 11.23
CA VAL A 109 -5.74 11.97 9.96
C VAL A 109 -4.97 13.28 9.85
N TYR A 110 -3.70 13.16 9.49
CA TYR A 110 -2.77 14.25 9.23
C TYR A 110 -2.46 14.27 7.75
N ALA A 111 -2.44 15.45 7.14
CA ALA A 111 -2.22 15.62 5.71
C ALA A 111 -1.15 16.67 5.45
N ASN A 112 -0.27 16.40 4.49
CA ASN A 112 0.69 17.37 3.97
C ASN A 112 0.56 17.44 2.45
N THR A 113 0.31 18.65 1.92
CA THR A 113 0.29 18.92 0.49
C THR A 113 1.67 19.34 0.02
N CYS A 114 2.16 18.71 -1.03
CA CYS A 114 3.47 19.01 -1.59
C CYS A 114 3.43 20.29 -2.43
N ALA A 115 4.52 21.07 -2.42
CA ALA A 115 4.62 22.32 -3.16
C ALA A 115 4.68 22.12 -4.69
N ALA A 116 5.10 20.93 -5.12
CA ALA A 116 5.15 20.50 -6.51
C ALA A 116 4.45 19.13 -6.67
N GLU A 117 4.22 18.72 -7.93
CA GLU A 117 3.64 17.40 -8.22
C GLU A 117 4.46 16.26 -7.60
N ARG A 118 5.79 16.33 -7.65
CA ARG A 118 6.66 15.37 -7.00
C ARG A 118 7.12 15.91 -5.65
N CYS A 119 6.76 15.23 -4.58
CA CYS A 119 7.14 15.58 -3.22
C CYS A 119 8.63 15.34 -2.96
N THR A 120 9.27 16.27 -2.25
CA THR A 120 10.59 16.07 -1.64
C THR A 120 10.53 15.02 -0.54
N MET A 121 11.69 14.47 -0.14
CA MET A 121 11.75 13.56 1.01
C MET A 121 11.13 14.15 2.28
N ALA A 122 11.34 15.44 2.55
CA ALA A 122 10.82 16.10 3.74
C ALA A 122 9.29 16.23 3.70
N GLU A 123 8.72 16.57 2.54
CA GLU A 123 7.27 16.66 2.36
C GLU A 123 6.59 15.30 2.46
N MET A 124 7.23 14.24 1.96
CA MET A 124 6.73 12.87 2.10
C MET A 124 6.65 12.45 3.57
N ALA A 125 7.61 12.85 4.41
CA ALA A 125 7.65 12.51 5.83
C ALA A 125 6.83 13.44 6.74
N ALA A 126 6.37 14.59 6.22
CA ALA A 126 5.78 15.64 7.04
C ALA A 126 4.47 15.22 7.73
N ALA A 127 3.59 14.50 7.03
CA ALA A 127 2.32 14.02 7.59
C ALA A 127 2.54 13.07 8.76
N GLU A 128 3.49 12.14 8.61
CA GLU A 128 3.87 11.20 9.66
C GLU A 128 4.54 11.93 10.83
N ALA A 129 5.46 12.86 10.55
CA ALA A 129 6.13 13.66 11.56
C ALA A 129 5.14 14.49 12.41
N MET A 130 4.10 15.06 11.79
CA MET A 130 3.01 15.74 12.52
C MET A 130 2.27 14.78 13.45
N CYS A 131 1.94 13.59 12.95
CA CYS A 131 1.27 12.58 13.77
C CYS A 131 2.10 12.16 15.00
N TRP A 132 3.41 11.93 14.81
CA TRP A 132 4.32 11.52 15.89
C TRP A 132 4.61 12.61 16.93
N GLN A 133 4.36 13.88 16.60
CA GLN A 133 4.47 14.96 17.58
C GLN A 133 3.31 14.93 18.58
N ASP A 134 2.13 14.53 18.12
CA ASP A 134 0.92 14.48 18.93
C ASP A 134 0.75 13.13 19.66
N THR A 135 1.16 12.03 19.02
CA THR A 135 0.79 10.66 19.44
C THR A 135 1.91 9.62 19.19
N ARG A 136 1.69 8.35 19.56
CA ARG A 136 2.72 7.29 19.45
C ARG A 136 2.36 6.12 18.52
N ASN A 137 1.22 6.16 17.84
CA ASN A 137 0.75 5.03 17.02
C ASN A 137 0.41 5.48 15.61
N CYS A 138 1.41 6.02 14.92
CA CYS A 138 1.25 6.65 13.62
C CYS A 138 1.71 5.75 12.48
N THR A 139 0.99 5.82 11.36
CA THR A 139 1.36 5.14 10.12
C THR A 139 0.88 5.93 8.91
N TYR A 140 1.45 5.67 7.74
CA TYR A 140 0.94 6.23 6.49
C TYR A 140 -0.43 5.63 6.15
N LEU A 141 -1.36 6.49 5.75
CA LEU A 141 -2.71 6.12 5.38
C LEU A 141 -2.85 6.01 3.85
N ALA A 142 -2.60 7.13 3.18
CA ALA A 142 -2.83 7.26 1.75
C ALA A 142 -1.97 8.36 1.13
N ILE A 143 -1.82 8.29 -0.18
CA ILE A 143 -1.27 9.37 -1.00
C ILE A 143 -2.24 9.70 -2.13
N ARG A 144 -2.60 10.97 -2.27
CA ARG A 144 -3.30 11.48 -3.44
C ARG A 144 -2.26 11.89 -4.47
N PHE A 145 -2.37 11.44 -5.71
CA PHE A 145 -1.47 11.78 -6.81
C PHE A 145 -2.26 11.96 -8.10
N ARG A 146 -2.10 13.10 -8.78
CA ARG A 146 -2.81 13.41 -10.04
C ARG A 146 -4.33 13.21 -9.94
N GLY A 147 -4.89 13.56 -8.79
CA GLY A 147 -6.32 13.48 -8.53
C GLY A 147 -6.86 12.08 -8.17
N GLN A 148 -6.00 11.09 -8.02
CA GLN A 148 -6.36 9.73 -7.59
C GLN A 148 -5.83 9.46 -6.18
N ASP A 149 -6.64 8.78 -5.36
CA ASP A 149 -6.28 8.42 -3.99
C ASP A 149 -5.77 6.98 -3.95
N HIS A 150 -4.56 6.79 -3.40
CA HIS A 150 -3.91 5.49 -3.29
C HIS A 150 -3.73 5.13 -1.82
N CYS A 151 -4.39 4.06 -1.37
CA CYS A 151 -4.22 3.56 -0.01
C CYS A 151 -2.87 2.86 0.16
N VAL A 152 -2.16 3.16 1.24
CA VAL A 152 -0.91 2.50 1.61
C VAL A 152 -1.01 1.74 2.94
N LEU A 153 -2.21 1.67 3.53
CA LEU A 153 -2.52 0.68 4.55
C LEU A 153 -2.80 -0.69 3.91
N ALA A 154 -2.35 -1.75 4.58
CA ALA A 154 -2.82 -3.10 4.33
C ALA A 154 -4.33 -3.21 4.65
N PRO A 155 -5.09 -4.06 3.95
CA PRO A 155 -6.47 -4.34 4.34
C PRO A 155 -6.52 -4.95 5.75
N ALA A 156 -7.62 -4.69 6.46
CA ALA A 156 -7.92 -5.34 7.72
C ALA A 156 -7.98 -6.86 7.59
N LYS A 157 -7.56 -7.59 8.62
CA LYS A 157 -7.43 -9.06 8.60
C LYS A 157 -8.78 -9.78 8.43
N ASP A 158 -9.87 -9.12 8.82
CA ASP A 158 -11.25 -9.60 8.73
C ASP A 158 -12.04 -8.92 7.59
N ALA A 159 -11.34 -8.28 6.66
CA ALA A 159 -11.97 -7.73 5.46
C ALA A 159 -12.63 -8.86 4.65
N PRO A 160 -13.88 -8.66 4.19
CA PRO A 160 -14.69 -9.69 3.52
C PRO A 160 -14.16 -10.07 2.13
#